data_AF-A0A920FIW8-F1
#
_entry.id   AF-A0A920FIW8-F1
#
_cell.length_a   1.000
_cell.length_b   1.000
_cell.length_c   1.000
_cell.angle_alpha   90.00
_cell.angle_beta   90.00
_cell.angle_gamma   90.00
#
_symmetry.space_group_name_H-M   'P 1'
#
loop_
_entity.id
_entity.type
_entity.pdbx_description
1 polymer ?
#
loop_
_entity_poly.entity_id
_entity_poly.type
_entity_poly.pdbx_seq_one_letter_code
_entity_poly.pdbx_strand_id
1 'polypeptide(L)' 'MLIDRAEGDYFIGRSEYDSPEVDNEVLIRKDESTYCRIGDFVEVEIIKADHYDLYAKLK' A
#
# COMPACT_ATOMS: atom_id res chain seq x y z
N MET A 1 -5.62 2.19 5.24
CA MET A 1 -4.18 2.18 4.90
C MET A 1 -3.72 3.59 4.59
N LEU A 2 -2.68 4.08 5.27
CA LEU A 2 -2.11 5.39 4.99
C LEU A 2 -1.12 5.28 3.83
N ILE A 3 -1.30 6.09 2.78
CA ILE A 3 -0.32 6.18 1.70
C ILE A 3 0.85 7.06 2.15
N ASP A 4 2.02 6.45 2.29
CA ASP A 4 3.22 7.13 2.77
C ASP A 4 4.00 7.78 1.63
N ARG A 5 4.14 7.06 0.53
CA ARG A 5 4.89 7.50 -0.65
C ARG A 5 4.44 6.79 -1.91
N ALA A 6 4.92 7.26 -3.05
CA ALA A 6 4.62 6.69 -4.35
C ALA A 6 5.93 6.53 -5.12
N GLU A 7 6.34 5.29 -5.41
CA GLU A 7 7.58 4.99 -6.14
C GLU A 7 7.29 4.15 -7.38
N GLY A 8 7.88 4.54 -8.53
CA GLY A 8 7.65 3.87 -9.81
C GLY A 8 6.17 3.70 -10.12
N ASP A 9 5.76 2.45 -10.37
CA ASP A 9 4.38 2.05 -10.67
C ASP A 9 3.56 1.62 -9.43
N TYR A 10 4.04 1.89 -8.21
CA TYR A 10 3.38 1.47 -6.97
C TYR A 10 3.23 2.61 -5.96
N PHE A 11 2.12 2.60 -5.21
CA PHE A 11 1.98 3.35 -3.97
C PHE A 11 2.41 2.46 -2.82
N ILE A 12 3.19 3.02 -1.91
CA ILE A 12 3.63 2.33 -0.70
C ILE A 12 2.79 2.87 0.45
N GLY A 13 2.02 1.96 1.04
CA GLY A 13 1.17 2.23 2.19
C GLY A 13 1.63 1.47 3.41
N ARG A 14 1.26 2.00 4.59
CA ARG A 14 1.42 1.31 5.87
C ARG A 14 0.06 1.01 6.48
N SER A 15 -0.06 -0.17 7.07
CA SER A 15 -1.22 -0.52 7.88
C SER A 15 -1.21 0.28 9.19
N GLU A 16 -2.38 0.63 9.69
CA GLU A 16 -2.54 1.27 11.02
C GLU A 16 -2.16 0.34 12.19
N TYR A 17 -1.98 -0.96 11.91
CA TYR A 17 -1.59 -1.99 12.87
C TYR A 17 -0.10 -2.37 12.80
N ASP A 18 0.68 -1.77 11.91
CA ASP A 18 2.10 -2.12 11.77
C ASP A 18 2.96 -1.46 12.84
N SER A 19 3.77 -2.28 13.52
CA SER A 19 4.75 -1.81 14.47
C SER A 19 5.89 -1.12 13.73
N PRO A 20 6.43 0.02 14.22
CA PRO A 20 7.49 0.77 13.52
C PRO A 20 8.79 -0.03 13.27
N GLU A 21 8.91 -1.22 13.85
CA GLU A 21 10.08 -2.11 13.77
C GLU A 21 9.97 -3.19 12.68
N VAL A 22 8.80 -3.38 12.06
CA VAL A 22 8.60 -4.38 10.99
C VAL A 22 8.17 -3.65 9.72
N ASP A 23 9.05 -3.60 8.73
CA ASP A 23 8.75 -3.05 7.40
C ASP A 23 7.85 -4.05 6.63
N ASN A 24 6.55 -4.04 6.89
CA ASN A 24 5.57 -4.65 5.97
C ASN A 24 5.09 -3.58 5.00
N GLU A 25 5.91 -3.32 3.98
CA GLU A 25 5.52 -2.40 2.91
C GLU A 25 4.34 -2.99 2.13
N VAL A 26 3.26 -2.21 2.01
CA VAL A 26 2.12 -2.60 1.19
C VAL A 26 2.18 -1.87 -0.14
N LEU A 27 2.40 -2.64 -1.20
CA LEU A 27 2.49 -2.16 -2.58
C LEU A 27 1.11 -2.19 -3.23
N ILE A 28 0.62 -1.01 -3.61
CA ILE A 28 -0.63 -0.83 -4.35
C ILE A 28 -0.28 -0.41 -5.78
N ARG A 29 -0.68 -1.19 -6.78
CA ARG A 29 -0.32 -0.90 -8.17
C ARG A 29 -1.05 0.35 -8.69
N LYS A 30 -0.30 1.25 -9.33
CA LYS A 30 -0.82 2.42 -10.04
C LYS A 30 -1.44 1.95 -11.35
N ASP A 31 -2.75 1.78 -11.36
CA ASP A 31 -3.54 1.55 -12.57
C ASP A 31 -4.41 2.76 -12.87
N GLU A 32 -5.04 2.80 -14.05
CA GLU A 32 -5.99 3.86 -14.44
C GLU A 32 -7.17 4.01 -13.46
N SER A 33 -7.44 3.02 -12.62
CA SER A 33 -8.46 3.06 -11.57
C SER A 33 -7.92 3.38 -10.17
N THR A 34 -6.59 3.45 -10.01
CA THR A 34 -5.94 3.67 -8.72
C THR A 34 -5.52 5.14 -8.59
N TYR A 35 -6.43 5.98 -8.08
CA TYR A 35 -6.12 7.37 -7.75
C TYR A 35 -6.03 7.56 -6.24
N CYS A 36 -4.81 7.52 -5.71
CA CYS A 36 -4.53 7.79 -4.31
C CYS A 36 -3.61 9.00 -4.18
N ARG A 37 -3.78 9.77 -3.11
CA ARG A 37 -2.86 10.85 -2.74
C ARG A 37 -1.98 10.39 -1.57
N ILE A 38 -0.75 10.89 -1.53
CA ILE A 38 0.12 10.70 -0.36
C ILE A 38 -0.52 11.42 0.82
N GLY A 39 -0.62 10.74 1.96
CA GLY A 39 -1.29 11.22 3.16
C GLY A 39 -2.78 10.86 3.25
N ASP A 40 -3.36 10.27 2.19
CA ASP A 40 -4.75 9.82 2.22
C ASP A 40 -4.85 8.44 2.89
N PHE A 41 -5.98 8.24 3.59
CA PHE A 41 -6.34 6.94 4.12
C PHE A 41 -7.27 6.25 3.14
N VAL A 42 -6.77 5.17 2.53
CA VAL A 42 -7.52 4.39 1.55
C VAL A 42 -7.83 2.99 2.08
N GLU A 43 -8.98 2.46 1.67
CA GLU A 43 -9.32 1.05 1.87
C GLU A 43 -8.72 0.23 0.73
N VAL A 44 -7.97 -0.81 1.08
CA VAL A 44 -7.34 -1.71 0.10
C VAL A 44 -7.61 -3.14 0.50
N GLU A 45 -7.66 -4.01 -0.51
CA GLU A 45 -7.74 -5.46 -0.34
C GLU A 45 -6.38 -6.08 -0.66
N ILE A 46 -5.84 -6.88 0.27
CA ILE A 46 -4.60 -7.62 0.06
C ILE A 46 -4.90 -8.78 -0.88
N ILE A 47 -4.31 -8.75 -2.07
CA ILE A 47 -4.51 -9.76 -3.11
C ILE A 47 -3.40 -10.82 -3.12
N LYS A 48 -2.23 -10.49 -2.57
CA LYS A 48 -1.08 -11.38 -2.53
C LYS A 48 -0.16 -10.98 -1.37
N ALA A 49 0.42 -11.98 -0.72
CA ALA A 49 1.52 -11.82 0.21
C ALA A 49 2.73 -12.59 -0.32
N ASP A 50 3.88 -11.94 -0.41
CA ASP A 50 5.18 -12.56 -0.68
C ASP A 50 6.04 -12.54 0.59
N HIS A 51 7.29 -13.01 0.55
CA HIS A 51 8.09 -13.22 1.77
C HIS A 51 8.26 -11.96 2.64
N TYR A 52 8.35 -10.77 2.01
CA TYR A 52 8.56 -9.48 2.71
C TYR A 52 7.59 -8.39 2.27
N ASP A 53 6.78 -8.66 1.23
CA ASP A 53 5.99 -7.66 0.53
C ASP A 53 4.52 -8.06 0.49
N LEU A 54 3.63 -7.10 0.75
CA LEU A 54 2.19 -7.29 0.56
C LEU A 54 1.73 -6.52 -0.66
N TYR A 55 0.99 -7.18 -1.54
CA TYR A 55 0.37 -6.53 -2.69
C TYR A 55 -1.11 -6.34 -2.44
N ALA A 56 -1.56 -5.10 -2.65
CA ALA A 56 -2.94 -4.71 -2.44
C ALA A 56 -3.54 -4.05 -3.68
N LYS A 57 -4.86 -4.08 -3.74
CA LYS A 57 -5.64 -3.35 -4.74
C LYS A 57 -6.59 -2.38 -4.04
N LEU A 58 -6.75 -1.19 -4.62
CA LEU A 58 -7.77 -0.24 -4.17
C LEU A 58 -9.16 -0.84 -4.39
N LYS A 59 -10.04 -0.62 -3.41
CA LYS A 59 -11.44 -1.06 -3.47
C LYS A 59 -12.34 -0.02 -4.13
#